data_AF-A0A4Y2E2W9-F1
#
_entry.id   AF-A0A4Y2E2W9-F1
#
_cell.length_a   1.000
_cell.length_b   1.000
_cell.length_c   1.000
_cell.angle_alpha   90.00
_cell.angle_beta   90.00
_cell.angle_gamma   90.00
#
_symmetry.space_group_name_H-M   'P 1'
#
loop_
_entity.id
_entity.type
_entity.pdbx_description
1 polymer ?
#
loop_
_entity_poly.entity_id
_entity_poly.type
_entity_poly.pdbx_seq_one_letter_code
_entity_poly.pdbx_strand_id
1 'polypeptide(L)'
;MLIEKITDFAVPPKCPFAQTDLGVKLTNYTSGKRITDVLHTRSEKIRCSEDSCKGSLMTGQSGDPGYRTKGEILDEALKFQELYWSTMKTASPEDLSNRMNEITEEVMRIGTYTMKLEEMEFGAKMAWRNASRCIGRIQWNKLHAQDYRHITSTKEMFEAICKHLEYATNGGNIRSERLFLIKSGD
;
A
#
# COMPACT_ATOMS: atom_id res chain seq x y z
N MET A 1 -41.54 17.00 13.81
CA MET A 1 -41.74 15.56 13.56
C MET A 1 -40.75 15.13 12.49
N LEU A 2 -39.77 14.32 12.92
CA LEU A 2 -38.97 13.38 12.14
C LEU A 2 -38.14 13.91 10.95
N ILE A 3 -36.97 14.46 11.27
CA ILE A 3 -35.76 14.20 10.48
C ILE A 3 -34.77 13.55 11.47
N GLU A 4 -34.93 12.24 11.65
CA GLU A 4 -33.94 11.38 12.32
C GLU A 4 -33.45 10.34 11.31
N LYS A 5 -32.17 9.98 11.45
CA LYS A 5 -31.37 9.00 10.67
C LYS A 5 -30.81 9.62 9.39
N ILE A 6 -29.50 9.80 9.22
CA ILE A 6 -28.44 8.79 9.27
C ILE A 6 -27.11 9.48 9.66
N THR A 7 -26.65 9.29 10.90
CA THR A 7 -25.22 9.50 11.25
C THR A 7 -24.85 8.52 12.37
N ASP A 8 -24.88 7.23 12.06
CA ASP A 8 -24.20 6.21 12.87
C ASP A 8 -23.27 5.43 11.94
N PHE A 9 -22.19 6.10 11.51
CA PHE A 9 -21.00 5.38 11.14
C PHE A 9 -20.36 4.93 12.45
N ALA A 10 -20.63 3.68 12.84
CA ALA A 10 -19.98 3.04 13.98
C ALA A 10 -18.46 3.19 13.81
N VAL A 11 -17.86 4.05 14.64
CA VAL A 11 -16.41 4.24 14.68
C VAL A 11 -15.82 2.88 15.06
N PRO A 12 -14.99 2.27 14.21
CA PRO A 12 -14.42 0.97 14.54
C PRO A 12 -13.58 1.09 15.82
N PRO A 13 -13.48 0.01 16.62
CA PRO A 13 -12.81 0.04 17.91
C PRO A 13 -11.40 0.61 17.75
N LYS A 14 -11.20 1.82 18.27
CA LYS A 14 -9.90 2.49 18.26
C LYS A 14 -9.08 1.86 19.39
N CYS A 15 -7.81 1.58 19.09
CA CYS A 15 -6.86 1.08 20.08
C CYS A 15 -6.98 1.88 21.41
N PRO A 16 -7.09 1.23 22.58
CA PRO A 16 -7.23 1.91 23.87
C PRO A 16 -6.05 2.85 24.20
N PHE A 17 -4.91 2.67 23.52
CA PHE A 17 -3.72 3.53 23.59
C PHE A 17 -3.72 4.69 22.58
N ALA A 18 -4.69 4.74 21.65
CA ALA A 18 -4.90 5.82 20.69
C ALA A 18 -5.83 6.92 21.22
N GLN A 19 -5.95 7.03 22.55
CA GLN A 19 -6.60 8.19 23.16
C GLN A 19 -5.75 9.43 22.89
N THR A 20 -6.23 10.24 21.95
CA THR A 20 -6.15 11.71 21.84
C THR A 20 -5.79 12.14 20.43
N ASP A 21 -6.39 13.26 20.02
CA ASP A 21 -6.09 14.01 18.79
C ASP A 21 -4.61 14.50 18.70
N LEU A 22 -3.74 14.07 19.63
CA LEU A 22 -2.33 14.41 19.77
C LEU A 22 -1.36 13.29 19.35
N GLY A 23 -1.85 12.11 18.98
CA GLY A 23 -1.04 10.96 18.54
C GLY A 23 -0.41 10.13 19.66
N VAL A 24 0.22 9.01 19.30
CA VAL A 24 0.77 8.03 20.27
C VAL A 24 2.24 8.32 20.56
N LYS A 25 2.61 8.48 21.82
CA LYS A 25 4.00 8.75 22.23
C LYS A 25 4.82 7.48 22.37
N LEU A 26 5.91 7.39 21.62
CA LEU A 26 6.90 6.31 21.67
C LEU A 26 8.15 6.80 22.39
N THR A 27 8.67 6.01 23.32
CA THR A 27 9.88 6.33 24.10
C THR A 27 10.94 5.27 23.85
N ASN A 28 12.14 5.71 23.46
CA ASN A 28 13.31 4.86 23.51
C ASN A 28 13.90 4.94 24.92
N TYR A 29 13.84 3.85 25.69
CA TYR A 29 14.29 3.83 27.09
C TYR A 29 15.80 3.89 27.25
N THR A 30 16.57 3.55 26.22
CA THR A 30 18.04 3.60 26.26
C THR A 30 18.57 5.00 26.00
N SER A 31 17.98 5.73 25.05
CA SER A 31 18.41 7.10 24.70
C SER A 31 17.57 8.21 25.34
N GLY A 32 16.44 7.86 25.96
CA GLY A 32 15.45 8.83 26.46
C GLY A 32 14.68 9.59 25.37
N LYS A 33 14.98 9.36 24.08
CA LYS A 33 14.35 10.04 22.95
C LYS A 33 12.86 9.68 22.87
N ARG A 34 12.01 10.70 22.71
CA ARG A 34 10.57 10.55 22.51
C ARG A 34 10.18 10.97 21.10
N ILE A 35 9.29 10.20 20.47
CA ILE A 35 8.73 10.47 19.14
C ILE A 35 7.21 10.31 19.25
N THR A 36 6.46 11.17 18.60
CA THR A 36 5.00 11.06 18.53
C THR A 36 4.60 10.49 17.17
N ASP A 37 3.86 9.37 17.17
CA ASP A 37 3.30 8.77 15.98
C ASP A 37 1.89 9.32 15.73
N VAL A 38 1.70 9.94 14.57
CA VAL A 38 0.40 10.36 14.04
C VAL A 38 -0.03 9.53 12.83
N LEU A 39 0.88 8.74 12.26
CA LEU A 39 0.65 8.00 11.02
C LEU A 39 -0.30 6.81 11.22
N HIS A 40 -0.36 6.25 12.44
CA HIS A 40 -1.31 5.20 12.79
C HIS A 40 -2.78 5.59 12.53
N THR A 41 -3.12 6.88 12.47
CA THR A 41 -4.48 7.34 12.15
C THR A 41 -4.93 6.96 10.74
N ARG A 42 -3.98 6.65 9.84
CA ARG A 42 -4.23 6.19 8.47
C ARG A 42 -4.15 4.66 8.34
N SER A 43 -4.08 3.92 9.44
CA SER A 43 -3.93 2.47 9.39
C SER A 43 -5.27 1.76 9.16
N GLU A 44 -5.23 0.69 8.38
CA GLU A 44 -6.32 -0.28 8.32
C GLU A 44 -6.49 -1.08 9.62
N LYS A 45 -7.65 -1.70 9.79
CA LYS A 45 -7.97 -2.52 10.96
C LYS A 45 -7.00 -3.69 11.11
N ILE A 46 -6.58 -3.96 12.34
CA ILE A 46 -5.72 -5.11 12.71
C ILE A 46 -6.54 -6.18 13.44
N ARG A 47 -5.96 -7.37 13.67
CA ARG A 47 -6.67 -8.50 14.31
C ARG A 47 -6.76 -8.40 15.83
N CYS A 48 -6.00 -7.48 16.44
CA CYS A 48 -6.06 -7.20 17.88
C CYS A 48 -7.40 -6.54 18.23
N SER A 49 -7.92 -6.86 19.41
CA SER A 49 -9.07 -6.19 20.02
C SER A 49 -8.65 -5.43 21.28
N GLU A 50 -9.58 -4.69 21.88
CA GLU A 50 -9.35 -3.97 23.15
C GLU A 50 -8.93 -4.94 24.26
N ASP A 51 -9.52 -6.14 24.30
CA ASP A 51 -9.29 -7.14 25.35
C ASP A 51 -8.18 -8.16 25.02
N SER A 52 -7.71 -8.21 23.77
CA SER A 52 -6.76 -9.25 23.35
C SER A 52 -5.77 -8.76 22.29
N CYS A 53 -4.49 -8.80 22.66
CA CYS A 53 -3.39 -8.59 21.74
C CYS A 53 -3.03 -9.89 21.00
N LYS A 54 -2.93 -9.82 19.67
CA LYS A 54 -2.52 -10.92 18.78
C LYS A 54 -1.20 -10.63 18.08
N GLY A 55 -0.35 -9.79 18.68
CA GLY A 55 0.89 -9.31 18.07
C GLY A 55 1.92 -10.41 17.81
N SER A 56 1.94 -11.45 18.64
CA SER A 56 2.87 -12.59 18.52
C SER A 56 2.45 -13.63 17.49
N LEU A 57 1.27 -13.51 16.86
CA LEU A 57 0.82 -14.46 15.85
C LEU A 57 1.60 -14.27 14.54
N MET A 58 2.21 -15.36 14.07
CA MET A 58 3.07 -15.34 12.88
C MET A 58 2.29 -15.06 11.59
N THR A 59 1.01 -15.43 11.52
CA THR A 59 0.13 -15.33 10.34
C THR A 59 -0.16 -13.90 9.86
N GLY A 60 0.39 -12.88 10.52
CA GLY A 60 0.24 -11.48 10.13
C GLY A 60 -1.06 -10.85 10.65
N GLN A 61 -1.15 -9.52 10.50
CA GLN A 61 -2.33 -8.74 10.88
C GLN A 61 -3.30 -8.53 9.72
N SER A 62 -2.82 -8.60 8.47
CA SER A 62 -3.64 -8.45 7.27
C SER A 62 -4.27 -9.80 6.88
N GLY A 63 -5.54 -9.81 6.52
CA GLY A 63 -6.21 -10.97 5.91
C GLY A 63 -6.01 -11.00 4.39
N ASP A 64 -6.46 -12.08 3.76
CA ASP A 64 -6.68 -12.08 2.30
C ASP A 64 -7.90 -11.17 2.01
N PRO A 65 -7.74 -10.09 1.23
CA PRO A 65 -8.86 -9.20 0.89
C PRO A 65 -9.91 -9.87 -0.01
N GLY A 66 -9.65 -11.05 -0.58
CA GLY A 66 -10.59 -11.74 -1.45
C GLY A 66 -10.91 -10.95 -2.73
N TYR A 67 -12.05 -11.27 -3.34
CA TYR A 67 -12.55 -10.54 -4.52
C TYR A 67 -13.12 -9.18 -4.09
N ARG A 68 -12.59 -8.11 -4.68
CA ARG A 68 -13.02 -6.73 -4.41
C ARG A 68 -14.08 -6.31 -5.42
N THR A 69 -15.09 -5.61 -4.93
CA THR A 69 -16.11 -4.99 -5.78
C THR A 69 -15.53 -3.82 -6.57
N LYS A 70 -16.19 -3.43 -7.67
CA LYS A 70 -15.77 -2.26 -8.47
C LYS A 70 -15.70 -0.98 -7.63
N GLY A 71 -16.63 -0.82 -6.67
CA GLY A 71 -16.67 0.35 -5.78
C GLY A 71 -15.46 0.40 -4.84
N GLU A 72 -15.07 -0.72 -4.24
CA GLU A 72 -13.88 -0.81 -3.38
C GLU A 72 -12.59 -0.55 -4.17
N ILE A 73 -12.48 -1.13 -5.38
CA ILE A 73 -11.33 -0.90 -6.26
C ILE A 73 -11.22 0.59 -6.61
N LEU A 74 -12.34 1.25 -6.91
CA LEU A 74 -12.35 2.67 -7.23
C LEU A 74 -11.91 3.53 -6.04
N ASP A 75 -12.50 3.31 -4.85
CA ASP A 75 -12.14 4.05 -3.64
C ASP A 75 -10.66 3.90 -3.28
N GLU A 76 -10.13 2.68 -3.31
CA GLU A 76 -8.70 2.42 -3.09
C GLU A 76 -7.81 3.08 -4.14
N ALA A 77 -8.22 3.06 -5.42
CA ALA A 77 -7.46 3.66 -6.51
C ALA A 77 -7.38 5.19 -6.37
N LEU A 78 -8.48 5.85 -6.01
CA LEU A 78 -8.51 7.30 -5.83
C LEU A 78 -7.65 7.72 -4.62
N LYS A 79 -7.75 7.02 -3.49
CA LYS A 79 -6.87 7.24 -2.32
C LYS A 79 -5.39 7.06 -2.65
N PHE A 80 -5.08 6.06 -3.48
CA PHE A 80 -3.71 5.85 -3.95
C PHE A 80 -3.21 7.00 -4.81
N GLN A 81 -4.04 7.52 -5.73
CA GLN A 81 -3.69 8.66 -6.58
C GLN A 81 -3.45 9.93 -5.77
N GLU A 82 -4.31 10.23 -4.79
CA GLU A 82 -4.10 11.35 -3.86
C GLU A 82 -2.75 11.22 -3.14
N LEU A 83 -2.42 10.03 -2.65
CA LEU A 83 -1.15 9.77 -2.01
C LEU A 83 0.03 9.98 -2.99
N TYR A 84 -0.04 9.42 -4.19
CA TYR A 84 1.00 9.54 -5.21
C TYR A 84 1.26 11.01 -5.56
N TRP A 85 0.22 11.74 -5.95
CA TRP A 85 0.35 13.15 -6.36
C TRP A 85 0.74 14.07 -5.20
N SER A 86 0.34 13.78 -3.96
CA SER A 86 0.79 14.55 -2.78
C SER A 86 2.31 14.49 -2.55
N THR A 87 2.99 13.47 -3.08
CA THR A 87 4.44 13.32 -2.97
C THR A 87 5.21 13.90 -4.15
N MET A 88 4.52 14.20 -5.25
CA MET A 88 5.12 14.79 -6.45
C MET A 88 5.33 16.29 -6.28
N LYS A 89 6.53 16.76 -6.62
CA LYS A 89 6.89 18.19 -6.52
C LYS A 89 6.28 19.08 -7.62
N THR A 90 5.83 18.48 -8.72
CA THR A 90 5.36 19.17 -9.93
C THR A 90 3.89 18.87 -10.23
N ALA A 91 3.11 18.58 -9.20
CA ALA A 91 1.72 18.17 -9.34
C ALA A 91 0.82 19.32 -9.82
N SER A 92 0.18 19.18 -10.99
CA SER A 92 -0.97 20.01 -11.38
C SER A 92 -2.27 19.38 -10.85
N PRO A 93 -3.15 20.14 -10.19
CA PRO A 93 -4.48 19.65 -9.79
C PRO A 93 -5.33 19.15 -10.96
N GLU A 94 -5.12 19.73 -12.15
CA GLU A 94 -5.82 19.34 -13.38
C GLU A 94 -5.40 17.94 -13.85
N ASP A 95 -4.09 17.63 -13.79
CA ASP A 95 -3.57 16.32 -14.17
C ASP A 95 -4.07 15.21 -13.26
N LEU A 96 -4.16 15.49 -11.94
CA LEU A 96 -4.75 14.56 -10.97
C LEU A 96 -6.23 14.30 -11.30
N SER A 97 -7.02 15.36 -11.52
CA SER A 97 -8.44 15.23 -11.86
C SER A 97 -8.65 14.42 -13.14
N ASN A 98 -7.86 14.69 -14.18
CA ASN A 98 -7.88 13.95 -15.44
C ASN A 98 -7.55 12.47 -15.21
N ARG A 99 -6.50 12.16 -14.44
CA ARG A 99 -6.13 10.78 -14.12
C ARG A 99 -7.19 10.05 -13.30
N MET A 100 -7.84 10.73 -12.35
CA MET A 100 -8.93 10.16 -11.55
C MET A 100 -10.15 9.83 -12.42
N ASN A 101 -10.48 10.67 -13.39
CA ASN A 101 -11.56 10.42 -14.35
C ASN A 101 -11.23 9.20 -15.25
N GLU A 102 -10.01 9.14 -15.81
CA GLU A 102 -9.55 7.99 -16.60
C GLU A 102 -9.71 6.66 -15.83
N ILE A 103 -9.26 6.63 -14.58
CA ILE A 103 -9.35 5.44 -13.72
C ILE A 103 -10.81 5.09 -13.45
N THR A 104 -11.65 6.08 -13.20
CA THR A 104 -13.09 5.87 -12.96
C THR A 104 -13.74 5.22 -14.16
N GLU A 105 -13.49 5.72 -15.37
CA GLU A 105 -14.01 5.12 -16.61
C GLU A 105 -13.49 3.70 -16.84
N GLU A 106 -12.20 3.45 -16.61
CA GLU A 106 -11.58 2.13 -16.79
C GLU A 106 -12.18 1.10 -15.83
N VAL A 107 -12.31 1.44 -14.54
CA VAL A 107 -12.92 0.57 -13.51
C VAL A 107 -14.39 0.29 -13.82
N MET A 108 -15.15 1.29 -14.26
CA MET A 108 -16.55 1.08 -14.63
C MET A 108 -16.69 0.12 -15.80
N ARG A 109 -15.85 0.29 -16.84
CA ARG A 109 -15.86 -0.51 -18.07
C ARG A 109 -15.35 -1.94 -17.87
N ILE A 110 -14.17 -2.10 -17.30
CA ILE A 110 -13.42 -3.39 -17.27
C ILE A 110 -13.51 -4.05 -15.89
N GLY A 111 -13.90 -3.30 -14.85
CA GLY A 111 -13.93 -3.77 -13.46
C GLY A 111 -12.61 -3.63 -12.72
N THR A 112 -11.56 -3.19 -13.41
CA THR A 112 -10.23 -2.92 -12.87
C THR A 112 -9.57 -1.80 -13.66
N TYR A 113 -8.38 -1.35 -13.25
CA TYR A 113 -7.62 -0.32 -13.94
C TYR A 113 -6.14 -0.70 -14.06
N THR A 114 -5.48 -0.09 -15.04
CA THR A 114 -4.06 -0.32 -15.29
C THR A 114 -3.23 0.83 -14.73
N MET A 115 -2.36 0.50 -13.78
CA MET A 115 -1.38 1.46 -13.25
C MET A 115 -0.30 1.79 -14.29
N LYS A 116 0.10 3.06 -14.35
CA LYS A 116 1.29 3.51 -15.08
C LYS A 116 2.56 2.98 -14.40
N LEU A 117 3.68 2.95 -15.12
CA LEU A 117 4.94 2.38 -14.60
C LEU A 117 5.43 3.14 -13.35
N GLU A 118 5.33 4.46 -13.38
CA GLU A 118 5.75 5.35 -12.30
C GLU A 118 4.87 5.18 -11.05
N GLU A 119 3.55 5.06 -11.26
CA GLU A 119 2.57 4.75 -10.22
C GLU A 119 2.90 3.40 -9.58
N MET A 120 3.21 2.39 -10.40
CA MET A 120 3.55 1.05 -9.93
C MET A 120 4.86 1.03 -9.13
N GLU A 121 5.91 1.71 -9.62
CA GLU A 121 7.18 1.84 -8.91
C GLU A 121 6.99 2.54 -7.55
N PHE A 122 6.21 3.62 -7.53
CA PHE A 122 5.85 4.31 -6.29
C PHE A 122 5.10 3.39 -5.33
N GLY A 123 4.11 2.64 -5.81
CA GLY A 123 3.36 1.67 -5.03
C GLY A 123 4.25 0.58 -4.44
N ALA A 124 5.21 0.06 -5.22
CA ALA A 124 6.19 -0.92 -4.77
C ALA A 124 7.06 -0.40 -3.61
N LYS A 125 7.57 0.82 -3.79
CA LYS A 125 8.41 1.52 -2.80
C LYS A 125 7.62 1.80 -1.52
N MET A 126 6.38 2.27 -1.64
CA MET A 126 5.50 2.51 -0.49
C MET A 126 5.13 1.21 0.23
N ALA A 127 4.83 0.13 -0.50
CA ALA A 127 4.56 -1.18 0.09
C ALA A 127 5.75 -1.68 0.92
N TRP A 128 6.98 -1.56 0.40
CA TRP A 128 8.17 -1.92 1.15
C TRP A 128 8.40 -1.01 2.37
N ARG A 129 8.24 0.31 2.20
CA ARG A 129 8.32 1.28 3.31
C ARG A 129 7.31 0.99 4.42
N ASN A 130 6.13 0.49 4.08
CA ASN A 130 5.06 0.18 5.03
C ASN A 130 5.12 -1.26 5.57
N ALA A 131 6.08 -2.09 5.12
CA ALA A 131 6.25 -3.46 5.59
C ALA A 131 6.84 -3.49 7.02
N SER A 132 5.97 -3.49 8.03
CA SER A 132 6.33 -3.39 9.46
C SER A 132 7.34 -4.44 9.96
N ARG A 133 7.40 -5.61 9.31
CA ARG A 133 8.33 -6.71 9.64
C ARG A 133 9.70 -6.63 8.95
N CYS A 134 9.90 -5.72 8.00
CA CYS A 134 11.17 -5.58 7.30
C CYS A 134 12.14 -4.66 8.06
N ILE A 135 13.29 -5.15 8.48
CA ILE A 135 14.33 -4.31 9.08
C ILE A 135 15.07 -3.43 8.05
N GLY A 136 15.20 -3.91 6.81
CA GLY A 136 15.92 -3.27 5.71
C GLY A 136 15.21 -2.07 5.06
N ARG A 137 14.16 -1.53 5.67
CA ARG A 137 13.34 -0.46 5.09
C ARG A 137 14.10 0.82 4.78
N ILE A 138 15.27 1.07 5.36
CA ILE A 138 16.06 2.28 5.06
C ILE A 138 16.41 2.40 3.56
N GLN A 139 16.49 1.29 2.83
CA GLN A 139 16.78 1.27 1.39
C GLN A 139 15.53 1.39 0.50
N TRP A 140 14.33 1.61 1.08
CA TRP A 140 13.04 1.56 0.36
C TRP A 140 13.01 2.37 -0.94
N ASN A 141 13.67 3.54 -0.97
CA ASN A 141 13.65 4.43 -2.13
C ASN A 141 14.56 3.98 -3.29
N LYS A 142 15.45 3.01 -3.05
CA LYS A 142 16.37 2.45 -4.05
C LYS A 142 15.82 1.20 -4.76
N LEU A 143 14.57 0.82 -4.47
CA LEU A 143 13.94 -0.31 -5.12
C LEU A 143 13.77 -0.02 -6.62
N HIS A 144 14.30 -0.91 -7.47
CA HIS A 144 13.98 -0.90 -8.89
C HIS A 144 12.72 -1.76 -9.14
N ALA A 145 11.81 -1.28 -9.98
CA ALA A 145 10.63 -2.03 -10.39
C ALA A 145 10.75 -2.41 -11.86
N GLN A 146 10.53 -3.69 -12.19
CA GLN A 146 10.48 -4.17 -13.57
C GLN A 146 9.05 -4.56 -13.93
N ASP A 147 8.57 -4.04 -15.06
CA ASP A 147 7.24 -4.33 -15.57
C ASP A 147 7.26 -5.45 -16.61
N TYR A 148 6.68 -6.58 -16.24
CA TYR A 148 6.50 -7.74 -17.09
C TYR A 148 5.02 -8.17 -17.14
N ARG A 149 4.10 -7.23 -16.95
CA ARG A 149 2.64 -7.48 -17.08
C ARG A 149 2.19 -7.80 -18.51
N HIS A 150 3.07 -7.76 -19.50
CA HIS A 150 2.78 -8.18 -20.87
C HIS A 150 3.05 -9.67 -21.12
N ILE A 151 3.76 -10.34 -20.20
CA ILE A 151 4.12 -11.75 -20.32
C ILE A 151 2.91 -12.63 -20.08
N THR A 152 2.67 -13.58 -20.99
CA THR A 152 1.53 -14.51 -20.91
C THR A 152 1.95 -15.98 -20.90
N SER A 153 3.21 -16.29 -21.21
CA SER A 153 3.74 -17.65 -21.24
C SER A 153 4.59 -17.98 -20.02
N THR A 154 4.51 -19.21 -19.53
CA THR A 154 5.34 -19.70 -18.43
C THR A 154 6.84 -19.67 -18.77
N LYS A 155 7.20 -19.87 -20.04
CA LYS A 155 8.58 -19.77 -20.52
C LYS A 155 9.11 -18.33 -20.40
N GLU A 156 8.31 -17.37 -20.85
CA GLU A 156 8.66 -15.95 -20.74
C GLU A 156 8.76 -15.53 -19.26
N MET A 157 7.87 -16.03 -18.39
CA MET A 157 7.95 -15.78 -16.94
C MET A 157 9.27 -16.29 -16.37
N PHE A 158 9.71 -17.49 -16.75
CA PHE A 158 11.00 -18.03 -16.34
C PHE A 158 12.15 -17.14 -16.78
N GLU A 159 12.15 -16.70 -18.05
CA GLU A 159 13.17 -15.79 -18.58
C GLU A 159 13.20 -14.44 -17.84
N ALA A 160 12.03 -13.88 -17.50
CA ALA A 160 11.94 -12.66 -16.70
C ALA A 160 12.51 -12.84 -15.28
N ILE A 161 12.26 -13.99 -14.64
CA ILE A 161 12.83 -14.32 -13.33
C ILE A 161 14.35 -14.47 -13.43
N CYS A 162 14.87 -15.11 -14.48
CA CYS A 162 16.32 -15.21 -14.69
C CYS A 162 16.98 -13.81 -14.82
N LYS A 163 16.37 -12.91 -15.61
CA LYS A 163 16.85 -11.52 -15.74
C LYS A 163 16.81 -10.78 -14.41
N HIS A 164 15.76 -10.97 -13.63
CA HIS A 164 15.64 -10.41 -12.29
C HIS A 164 16.76 -10.90 -11.35
N LEU A 165 17.06 -12.20 -11.36
CA LEU A 165 18.14 -12.77 -10.54
C LEU A 165 19.52 -12.24 -10.95
N GLU A 166 19.77 -12.11 -12.25
CA GLU A 166 21.02 -11.56 -12.77
C GLU A 166 21.21 -10.10 -12.32
N TYR A 167 20.17 -9.27 -12.48
CA TYR A 167 20.18 -7.88 -12.05
C TYR A 167 20.32 -7.72 -10.53
N ALA A 168 19.58 -8.51 -9.75
CA ALA A 168 19.61 -8.47 -8.30
C ALA A 168 20.97 -8.93 -7.75
N THR A 169 21.60 -9.93 -8.39
CA THR A 169 22.89 -10.46 -7.95
C THR A 169 24.04 -9.54 -8.34
N ASN A 170 24.03 -8.99 -9.56
CA ASN A 170 24.98 -7.98 -10.05
C ASN A 170 26.44 -8.24 -9.61
N GLY A 171 26.94 -9.45 -9.87
CA GLY A 171 28.31 -9.86 -9.55
C GLY A 171 28.67 -9.84 -8.05
N GLY A 172 27.69 -9.93 -7.16
CA GLY A 172 27.85 -9.86 -5.71
C GLY A 172 27.53 -8.48 -5.11
N ASN A 173 27.38 -7.44 -5.93
CA ASN A 173 26.91 -6.13 -5.48
C ASN A 173 25.38 -6.08 -5.54
N ILE A 174 24.75 -6.67 -4.53
CA ILE A 174 23.32 -6.95 -4.48
C ILE A 174 22.47 -5.68 -4.66
N ARG A 175 21.46 -5.77 -5.53
CA ARG A 175 20.47 -4.71 -5.79
C ARG A 175 19.08 -5.18 -5.39
N SER A 176 18.31 -4.27 -4.81
CA SER A 176 16.91 -4.53 -4.49
C SER A 176 16.04 -4.24 -5.70
N GLU A 177 15.30 -5.25 -6.14
CA GLU A 177 14.43 -5.15 -7.30
C GLU A 177 13.10 -5.87 -7.02
N ARG A 178 12.03 -5.41 -7.67
CA ARG A 178 10.71 -6.03 -7.66
C ARG A 178 10.25 -6.29 -9.09
N LEU A 179 10.01 -7.55 -9.39
CA LEU A 179 9.37 -8.01 -10.63
C LEU A 179 7.84 -7.96 -10.48
N PHE A 180 7.15 -7.35 -11.44
CA PHE A 180 5.70 -7.35 -11.57
C PHE A 180 5.25 -8.19 -12.76
N LEU A 181 4.40 -9.18 -12.49
CA LEU A 181 3.80 -10.07 -13.49
C LEU A 181 2.28 -9.86 -13.51
N ILE A 182 1.60 -10.39 -14.53
CA ILE A 182 0.14 -10.37 -14.60
C ILE A 182 -0.44 -11.01 -13.33
N LYS A 183 -1.45 -10.36 -12.75
CA LYS A 183 -2.28 -10.97 -11.71
C LYS A 183 -3.01 -12.15 -12.36
N SER A 184 -2.72 -13.38 -11.95
CA SER A 184 -3.45 -14.57 -12.42
C SER A 184 -4.95 -14.27 -12.39
N GLY A 185 -5.57 -14.30 -13.58
CA GLY A 185 -7.00 -14.19 -13.71
C GLY A 185 -7.62 -15.50 -13.28
N ASP A 186 -8.24 -15.50 -12.11
CA ASP A 186 -9.30 -16.44 -11.76
C ASP A 186 -10.62 -15.66 -11.77
#